data_AF-A0A928HV10-F1
#
_entry.id   AF-A0A928HV10-F1
#
_cell.length_a   1.000
_cell.length_b   1.000
_cell.length_c   1.000
_cell.angle_alpha   90.00
_cell.angle_beta   90.00
_cell.angle_gamma   90.00
#
_symmetry.space_group_name_H-M   'P 1'
#
loop_
_entity.id
_entity.type
_entity.pdbx_description
1 polymer ?
#
loop_
_entity_poly.entity_id
_entity_poly.type
_entity_poly.pdbx_seq_one_letter_code
_entity_poly.pdbx_strand_id
1 'polypeptide(L)'
;MLKTKIISSMEKVFADQKTEDFCTLSYISALKGERLSLQLIYSDDNDSPDRARVRLAPVLEGDIAKYATTRSVKQIPVTYPAEFVYDEEYLRTTPGLFPDLLSPLSYDGRAVIGLDAIPGALSSLWIEIDLPTDVQAGVHKLAVKLTDESGEVRAVEEVEIDVINAVLPEQKLIFTQWLHCDSLAEYYNVPAWSDRHWEIIENYARVAVRSGVNMLLTPVFTLALDTAIGGERLTTQLVGVKKNGDRYTFDYKLLDRWIDMCDRVGIKYLEISHFFTQWGATHAPKIMATVDGEYKRIFGWDTDAHGEEYKKFLHSFIKSFLNYMKKRGDDKRCYFHVSDEPNDEQLEDYKKSKRIVAGLLKDYVIMDALSSYEFYKRGIVKTPIPSNDHISKFIKNKVNGLWTYYCGGQRQWVSNRFIAMPSYRTRSIGMQMYKYDIVGFLHWGFNFYKNQHSCNLINPYLDQSGENWVSAGDTFSVYPAPDGTALESLRIPVFFSGLCDVRAMQLCESLYSKAEVVAAIEGELGEELTFDRCAHSADEMLRVREKINAMIKAKI
;
A
#
# COMPACT_ATOMS: atom_id res chain seq x y z
N MET A 1 -38.49 1.48 -2.41
CA MET A 1 -38.35 2.36 -1.22
C MET A 1 -36.87 2.40 -0.92
N LEU A 2 -36.31 3.61 -0.79
CA LEU A 2 -34.89 3.78 -0.52
C LEU A 2 -34.56 3.24 0.87
N LYS A 3 -33.66 2.26 0.95
CA LYS A 3 -33.11 1.75 2.20
C LYS A 3 -31.67 2.25 2.33
N THR A 4 -31.31 2.69 3.53
CA THR A 4 -29.98 3.22 3.85
C THR A 4 -29.48 2.68 5.17
N LYS A 5 -28.16 2.66 5.34
CA LYS A 5 -27.50 2.33 6.61
C LYS A 5 -26.05 2.83 6.60
N ILE A 6 -25.59 3.43 7.70
CA ILE A 6 -24.16 3.65 7.93
C ILE A 6 -23.54 2.37 8.51
N ILE A 7 -22.44 1.92 7.91
CA ILE A 7 -21.73 0.68 8.28
C ILE A 7 -20.22 0.92 8.37
N SER A 8 -19.51 -0.08 8.91
CA SER A 8 -18.04 -0.05 8.99
C SER A 8 -17.39 0.06 7.60
N SER A 9 -16.27 0.79 7.54
CA SER A 9 -15.41 0.85 6.35
C SER A 9 -14.71 -0.47 6.04
N MET A 10 -14.75 -1.44 6.97
CA MET A 10 -14.20 -2.78 6.77
C MET A 10 -15.17 -3.73 6.07
N GLU A 11 -16.41 -3.32 5.83
CA GLU A 11 -17.38 -4.13 5.09
C GLU A 11 -17.15 -4.02 3.58
N LYS A 12 -17.17 -5.14 2.87
CA LYS A 12 -17.14 -5.17 1.40
C LYS A 12 -18.55 -5.43 0.88
N VAL A 13 -19.16 -4.37 0.38
CA VAL A 13 -20.56 -4.32 -0.04
C VAL A 13 -20.71 -4.84 -1.46
N PHE A 14 -21.18 -6.08 -1.62
CA PHE A 14 -21.47 -6.65 -2.93
C PHE A 14 -22.87 -6.27 -3.42
N ALA A 15 -23.03 -6.14 -4.73
CA ALA A 15 -24.26 -5.66 -5.35
C ALA A 15 -25.48 -6.57 -5.12
N ASP A 16 -25.27 -7.86 -4.90
CA ASP A 16 -26.30 -8.88 -4.68
C ASP A 16 -26.67 -9.11 -3.20
N GLN A 17 -26.03 -8.38 -2.27
CA GLN A 17 -26.38 -8.39 -0.86
C GLN A 17 -27.51 -7.40 -0.54
N LYS A 18 -28.00 -7.42 0.68
CA LYS A 18 -29.08 -6.56 1.17
C LYS A 18 -28.62 -5.68 2.32
N THR A 19 -29.31 -4.55 2.52
CA THR A 19 -29.03 -3.64 3.64
C THR A 19 -29.11 -4.31 5.02
N GLU A 20 -29.93 -5.35 5.15
CA GLU A 20 -30.17 -6.12 6.37
C GLU A 20 -29.00 -7.04 6.72
N ASP A 21 -28.13 -7.37 5.77
CA ASP A 21 -26.96 -8.24 5.98
C ASP A 21 -25.86 -7.55 6.80
N PHE A 22 -25.94 -6.23 6.99
CA PHE A 22 -24.92 -5.41 7.65
C PHE A 22 -25.39 -4.83 8.98
N CYS A 23 -24.46 -4.72 9.94
CA CYS A 23 -24.71 -4.04 11.21
C CYS A 23 -24.60 -2.52 11.06
N THR A 24 -25.50 -1.79 11.70
CA THR A 24 -25.44 -0.33 11.75
C THR A 24 -24.27 0.11 12.62
N LEU A 25 -23.41 0.98 12.09
CA LEU A 25 -22.39 1.68 12.86
C LEU A 25 -22.97 3.00 13.39
N SER A 26 -23.39 2.99 14.65
CA SER A 26 -23.95 4.18 15.32
C SER A 26 -22.90 5.03 16.05
N TYR A 27 -21.74 4.46 16.35
CA TYR A 27 -20.69 5.10 17.13
C TYR A 27 -19.30 4.65 16.67
N ILE A 28 -18.33 5.57 16.67
CA ILE A 28 -16.90 5.31 16.51
C ILE A 28 -16.09 6.38 17.24
N SER A 29 -14.89 6.05 17.73
CA SER A 29 -13.98 7.06 18.30
C SER A 29 -12.71 7.25 17.48
N ALA A 30 -12.10 8.43 17.60
CA ALA A 30 -10.84 8.77 16.95
C ALA A 30 -9.98 9.70 17.81
N LEU A 31 -8.69 9.70 17.53
CA LEU A 31 -7.77 10.71 18.03
C LEU A 31 -7.78 11.96 17.12
N LYS A 32 -7.33 13.10 17.64
CA LYS A 32 -7.13 14.31 16.82
C LYS A 32 -6.02 14.06 15.80
N GLY A 33 -6.17 14.58 14.57
CA GLY A 33 -5.21 14.32 13.48
C GLY A 33 -5.37 12.94 12.82
N GLU A 34 -6.38 12.15 13.20
CA GLU A 34 -6.67 10.85 12.60
C GLU A 34 -7.61 10.98 11.40
N ARG A 35 -7.39 10.16 10.37
CA ARG A 35 -8.30 10.02 9.23
C ARG A 35 -9.21 8.82 9.47
N LEU A 36 -10.51 9.08 9.59
CA LEU A 36 -11.53 8.04 9.73
C LEU A 36 -12.14 7.67 8.38
N SER A 37 -12.71 6.48 8.31
CA SER A 37 -13.53 6.06 7.18
C SER A 37 -14.73 5.24 7.63
N LEU A 38 -15.86 5.46 6.98
CA LEU A 38 -17.12 4.73 7.14
C LEU A 38 -17.83 4.61 5.78
N GLN A 39 -18.89 3.83 5.70
CA GLN A 39 -19.67 3.67 4.47
C GLN A 39 -21.14 3.97 4.70
N LEU A 40 -21.77 4.68 3.76
CA LEU A 40 -23.22 4.73 3.63
C LEU A 40 -23.63 3.75 2.53
N ILE A 41 -24.30 2.66 2.90
CA ILE A 41 -24.91 1.76 1.93
C ILE A 41 -26.33 2.18 1.61
N TYR A 42 -26.74 1.92 0.38
CA TYR A 42 -28.07 2.24 -0.09
C TYR A 42 -28.56 1.28 -1.18
N SER A 43 -29.85 0.99 -1.18
CA SER A 43 -30.55 0.30 -2.28
C SER A 43 -31.91 0.95 -2.52
N ASP A 44 -32.42 0.86 -3.75
CA ASP A 44 -33.83 1.15 -4.01
C ASP A 44 -34.54 -0.13 -4.42
N ASP A 45 -35.33 -0.63 -3.48
CA ASP A 45 -36.14 -1.83 -3.65
C ASP A 45 -37.46 -1.54 -4.39
N ASN A 46 -37.61 -0.36 -5.00
CA ASN A 46 -38.74 -0.06 -5.88
C ASN A 46 -38.62 -0.85 -7.19
N ASP A 47 -39.43 -1.90 -7.31
CA ASP A 47 -39.55 -2.78 -8.46
C ASP A 47 -40.57 -2.30 -9.51
N SER A 48 -41.14 -1.10 -9.32
CA SER A 48 -42.07 -0.50 -10.28
C SER A 48 -41.41 -0.34 -11.66
N PRO A 49 -42.07 -0.80 -12.74
CA PRO A 49 -41.59 -0.59 -14.10
C PRO A 49 -41.52 0.90 -14.49
N ASP A 50 -42.23 1.76 -13.76
CA ASP A 50 -42.27 3.22 -13.96
C ASP A 50 -41.31 3.99 -13.04
N ARG A 51 -40.38 3.29 -12.36
CA ARG A 51 -39.41 3.95 -11.47
C ARG A 51 -38.61 5.00 -12.22
N ALA A 52 -38.50 6.21 -11.69
CA ALA A 52 -37.71 7.27 -12.30
C ALA A 52 -36.21 7.08 -11.99
N ARG A 53 -35.35 7.65 -12.84
CA ARG A 53 -33.95 7.87 -12.47
C ARG A 53 -33.90 8.95 -11.41
N VAL A 54 -33.31 8.66 -10.26
CA VAL A 54 -33.12 9.64 -9.18
C VAL A 54 -31.63 9.82 -8.97
N ARG A 55 -31.16 11.06 -9.05
CA ARG A 55 -29.79 11.40 -8.67
C ARG A 55 -29.84 11.93 -7.24
N LEU A 56 -29.11 11.29 -6.34
CA LEU A 56 -29.03 11.70 -4.95
C LEU A 56 -27.66 12.30 -4.66
N ALA A 57 -27.65 13.55 -4.21
CA ALA A 57 -26.45 14.17 -3.67
C ALA A 57 -26.29 13.75 -2.19
N PRO A 58 -25.14 13.21 -1.78
CA PRO A 58 -24.82 13.10 -0.36
C PRO A 58 -24.52 14.50 0.20
N VAL A 59 -25.27 14.89 1.23
CA VAL A 59 -25.06 16.12 1.99
C VAL A 59 -24.66 15.74 3.40
N LEU A 60 -23.46 16.15 3.80
CA LEU A 60 -22.92 15.91 5.13
C LEU A 60 -23.23 17.11 6.02
N GLU A 61 -23.83 16.86 7.18
CA GLU A 61 -24.17 17.87 8.17
C GLU A 61 -23.59 17.53 9.54
N GLY A 62 -23.18 18.56 10.28
CA GLY A 62 -22.46 18.44 11.54
C GLY A 62 -21.28 19.41 11.59
N ASP A 63 -20.75 19.65 12.78
CA ASP A 63 -19.61 20.55 12.99
C ASP A 63 -18.29 20.01 12.40
N ILE A 64 -18.18 18.69 12.28
CA ILE A 64 -17.07 17.98 11.63
C ILE A 64 -17.31 17.67 10.14
N ALA A 65 -18.49 17.96 9.59
CA ALA A 65 -18.84 17.63 8.21
C ALA A 65 -17.93 18.30 7.17
N LYS A 66 -17.38 19.48 7.48
CA LYS A 66 -16.41 20.20 6.64
C LYS A 66 -15.07 19.47 6.44
N TYR A 67 -14.78 18.47 7.27
CA TYR A 67 -13.60 17.61 7.16
C TYR A 67 -13.89 16.31 6.40
N ALA A 68 -15.15 16.10 6.00
CA ALA A 68 -15.60 14.86 5.42
C ALA A 68 -15.74 14.99 3.90
N THR A 69 -15.37 13.92 3.19
CA THR A 69 -15.53 13.80 1.74
C THR A 69 -16.26 12.52 1.39
N THR A 70 -16.90 12.48 0.23
CA THR A 70 -17.66 11.33 -0.23
C THR A 70 -17.22 10.86 -1.60
N ARG A 71 -17.07 9.54 -1.74
CA ARG A 71 -16.68 8.85 -2.99
C ARG A 71 -17.61 7.66 -3.22
N SER A 72 -17.80 7.24 -4.46
CA SER A 72 -18.51 5.99 -4.75
C SER A 72 -17.55 4.80 -4.61
N VAL A 73 -18.01 3.73 -3.97
CA VAL A 73 -17.35 2.42 -4.06
C VAL A 73 -17.87 1.72 -5.31
N LYS A 74 -17.02 1.57 -6.33
CA LYS A 74 -17.38 0.93 -7.60
C LYS A 74 -17.09 -0.56 -7.54
N GLN A 75 -18.04 -1.32 -8.08
CA GLN A 75 -17.87 -2.73 -8.38
C GLN A 75 -16.96 -2.87 -9.61
N ILE A 76 -15.93 -3.70 -9.52
CA ILE A 76 -15.01 -4.02 -10.61
C ILE A 76 -15.09 -5.51 -10.97
N PRO A 77 -14.90 -5.88 -12.25
CA PRO A 77 -14.80 -7.28 -12.64
C PRO A 77 -13.51 -7.87 -12.07
N VAL A 78 -13.63 -9.01 -11.39
CA VAL A 78 -12.52 -9.80 -10.85
C VAL A 78 -12.62 -11.21 -11.41
N THR A 79 -11.60 -11.62 -12.17
CA THR A 79 -11.52 -12.95 -12.81
C THR A 79 -10.79 -13.99 -11.97
N TYR A 80 -9.92 -13.56 -11.04
CA TYR A 80 -9.09 -14.45 -10.23
C TYR A 80 -9.08 -14.03 -8.75
N PRO A 81 -10.20 -14.20 -8.04
CA PRO A 81 -10.37 -13.71 -6.67
C PRO A 81 -9.53 -14.47 -5.64
N ALA A 82 -9.33 -15.77 -5.87
CA ALA A 82 -8.62 -16.66 -4.97
C ALA A 82 -7.78 -17.66 -5.76
N GLU A 83 -6.70 -18.09 -5.14
CA GLU A 83 -5.78 -19.10 -5.65
C GLU A 83 -6.30 -20.52 -5.41
N PHE A 84 -5.53 -21.56 -5.76
CA PHE A 84 -5.95 -22.94 -5.49
C PHE A 84 -5.90 -23.34 -4.01
N VAL A 85 -5.12 -22.61 -3.22
CA VAL A 85 -4.91 -22.83 -1.79
C VAL A 85 -5.30 -21.54 -1.05
N TYR A 86 -6.39 -21.60 -0.30
CA TYR A 86 -6.97 -20.51 0.48
C TYR A 86 -7.62 -21.07 1.76
N ASP A 87 -7.97 -20.18 2.68
CA ASP A 87 -8.72 -20.51 3.90
C ASP A 87 -10.20 -20.12 3.73
N GLU A 88 -11.03 -20.50 4.69
CA GLU A 88 -12.46 -20.23 4.70
C GLU A 88 -12.83 -18.74 4.87
N GLU A 89 -11.87 -17.86 5.18
CA GLU A 89 -12.11 -16.44 5.46
C GLU A 89 -12.26 -15.58 4.19
N TYR A 90 -12.18 -16.16 2.99
CA TYR A 90 -12.44 -15.42 1.75
C TYR A 90 -13.94 -15.11 1.60
N LEU A 91 -14.26 -13.87 1.24
CA LEU A 91 -15.65 -13.44 1.04
C LEU A 91 -16.30 -14.14 -0.16
N ARG A 92 -15.53 -14.32 -1.24
CA ARG A 92 -15.94 -15.03 -2.46
C ARG A 92 -14.71 -15.64 -3.14
N THR A 93 -14.87 -16.82 -3.74
CA THR A 93 -13.81 -17.53 -4.45
C THR A 93 -14.10 -17.73 -5.93
N THR A 94 -15.26 -17.28 -6.41
CA THR A 94 -15.67 -17.34 -7.82
C THR A 94 -15.55 -15.99 -8.52
N PRO A 95 -15.22 -15.95 -9.82
CA PRO A 95 -15.20 -14.72 -10.60
C PRO A 95 -16.52 -13.94 -10.50
N GLY A 96 -16.43 -12.61 -10.52
CA GLY A 96 -17.61 -11.76 -10.37
C GLY A 96 -17.29 -10.28 -10.23
N LEU A 97 -18.28 -9.51 -9.80
CA LEU A 97 -18.14 -8.10 -9.46
C LEU A 97 -17.80 -7.95 -7.98
N PHE A 98 -16.75 -7.18 -7.67
CA PHE A 98 -16.28 -6.95 -6.31
C PHE A 98 -16.15 -5.44 -6.04
N PRO A 99 -16.51 -4.96 -4.84
CA PRO A 99 -16.25 -3.58 -4.46
C PRO A 99 -14.73 -3.38 -4.25
N ASP A 100 -14.11 -2.45 -4.97
CA ASP A 100 -12.72 -2.06 -4.69
C ASP A 100 -12.44 -0.59 -5.02
N LEU A 101 -12.81 -0.11 -6.20
CA LEU A 101 -12.43 1.22 -6.68
C LEU A 101 -13.17 2.35 -5.94
N LEU A 102 -12.44 3.28 -5.31
CA LEU A 102 -12.99 4.53 -4.81
C LEU A 102 -12.93 5.60 -5.91
N SER A 103 -14.10 5.95 -6.45
CA SER A 103 -14.24 6.94 -7.53
C SER A 103 -14.83 8.24 -7.00
N PRO A 104 -14.44 9.41 -7.54
CA PRO A 104 -15.23 10.63 -7.41
C PRO A 104 -16.69 10.37 -7.80
N LEU A 105 -17.59 11.09 -7.15
CA LEU A 105 -19.02 11.04 -7.49
C LEU A 105 -19.24 11.60 -8.90
N SER A 106 -20.13 10.97 -9.65
CA SER A 106 -20.49 11.40 -11.01
C SER A 106 -21.53 12.54 -10.96
N TYR A 107 -21.88 13.13 -12.11
CA TYR A 107 -23.01 14.08 -12.24
C TYR A 107 -23.00 15.24 -11.23
N ASP A 108 -21.87 15.94 -11.14
CA ASP A 108 -21.63 17.07 -10.22
C ASP A 108 -21.85 16.69 -8.75
N GLY A 109 -21.22 15.59 -8.31
CA GLY A 109 -21.23 15.20 -6.90
C GLY A 109 -22.41 14.32 -6.49
N ARG A 110 -23.06 13.60 -7.42
CA ARG A 110 -24.28 12.82 -7.15
C ARG A 110 -24.08 11.31 -7.35
N ALA A 111 -24.67 10.54 -6.45
CA ALA A 111 -24.93 9.12 -6.62
C ALA A 111 -26.13 8.91 -7.55
N VAL A 112 -26.11 7.85 -8.36
CA VAL A 112 -27.23 7.50 -9.25
C VAL A 112 -27.98 6.30 -8.68
N ILE A 113 -29.30 6.45 -8.55
CA ILE A 113 -30.26 5.42 -8.11
C ILE A 113 -31.41 5.36 -9.13
N GLY A 114 -32.11 4.22 -9.23
CA GLY A 114 -33.29 4.06 -10.10
C GLY A 114 -32.95 3.44 -11.45
N LEU A 115 -33.50 3.94 -12.56
CA LEU A 115 -33.40 3.35 -13.92
C LEU A 115 -31.98 2.94 -14.36
N ASP A 116 -30.97 3.74 -14.02
CA ASP A 116 -29.56 3.48 -14.37
C ASP A 116 -28.81 2.66 -13.31
N ALA A 117 -29.45 2.37 -12.18
CA ALA A 117 -28.96 1.44 -11.17
C ALA A 117 -29.61 0.07 -11.40
N ILE A 118 -28.87 -1.00 -11.12
CA ILE A 118 -29.43 -2.36 -11.14
C ILE A 118 -30.53 -2.41 -10.06
N PRO A 119 -31.80 -2.72 -10.40
CA PRO A 119 -32.88 -2.79 -9.42
C PRO A 119 -32.53 -3.72 -8.26
N GLY A 120 -32.76 -3.27 -7.03
CA GLY A 120 -32.44 -4.02 -5.82
C GLY A 120 -30.94 -4.22 -5.55
N ALA A 121 -30.04 -3.69 -6.38
CA ALA A 121 -28.62 -3.83 -6.13
C ALA A 121 -28.14 -2.87 -5.04
N LEU A 122 -27.34 -3.41 -4.13
CA LEU A 122 -26.75 -2.65 -3.05
C LEU A 122 -25.55 -1.85 -3.54
N SER A 123 -25.50 -0.58 -3.18
CA SER A 123 -24.41 0.35 -3.51
C SER A 123 -23.84 0.98 -2.25
N SER A 124 -22.63 1.52 -2.34
CA SER A 124 -21.94 2.13 -1.21
C SER A 124 -21.28 3.45 -1.57
N LEU A 125 -21.40 4.43 -0.66
CA LEU A 125 -20.60 5.64 -0.63
C LEU A 125 -19.56 5.51 0.47
N TRP A 126 -18.29 5.69 0.11
CA TRP A 126 -17.20 5.84 1.05
C TRP A 126 -17.18 7.25 1.61
N ILE A 127 -17.21 7.38 2.93
CA ILE A 127 -17.12 8.65 3.64
C ILE A 127 -15.82 8.65 4.41
N GLU A 128 -14.96 9.61 4.10
CA GLU A 128 -13.64 9.78 4.71
C GLU A 128 -13.61 11.11 5.45
N ILE A 129 -13.11 11.12 6.68
CA ILE A 129 -13.14 12.28 7.58
C ILE A 129 -11.71 12.57 8.04
N ASP A 130 -11.12 13.65 7.53
CA ASP A 130 -9.75 14.08 7.80
C ASP A 130 -9.74 15.03 9.01
N LEU A 131 -9.74 14.50 10.24
CA LEU A 131 -9.79 15.32 11.46
C LEU A 131 -8.48 16.09 11.65
N PRO A 132 -8.50 17.43 11.79
CA PRO A 132 -7.28 18.18 12.07
C PRO A 132 -6.82 17.97 13.52
N THR A 133 -5.58 18.35 13.84
CA THR A 133 -5.02 18.18 15.19
C THR A 133 -5.61 19.14 16.23
N ASP A 134 -6.24 20.22 15.79
CA ASP A 134 -6.88 21.25 16.61
C ASP A 134 -8.40 21.08 16.72
N VAL A 135 -8.96 19.99 16.18
CA VAL A 135 -10.39 19.69 16.30
C VAL A 135 -10.84 19.67 17.76
N GLN A 136 -12.06 20.15 18.02
CA GLN A 136 -12.66 20.08 19.34
C GLN A 136 -12.81 18.61 19.76
N ALA A 137 -12.52 18.30 21.02
CA ALA A 137 -12.75 16.98 21.58
C ALA A 137 -14.18 16.84 22.08
N GLY A 138 -14.69 15.61 22.11
CA GLY A 138 -16.05 15.28 22.53
C GLY A 138 -16.82 14.50 21.47
N VAL A 139 -18.10 14.27 21.74
CA VAL A 139 -18.99 13.55 20.81
C VAL A 139 -19.56 14.52 19.79
N HIS A 140 -19.29 14.24 18.52
CA HIS A 140 -19.81 14.96 17.37
C HIS A 140 -20.87 14.11 16.67
N LYS A 141 -21.92 14.74 16.14
CA LYS A 141 -22.91 14.06 15.31
C LYS A 141 -22.65 14.39 13.85
N LEU A 142 -22.51 13.36 13.03
CA LEU A 142 -22.45 13.48 11.58
C LEU A 142 -23.73 12.88 10.99
N ALA A 143 -24.52 13.72 10.32
CA ALA A 143 -25.67 13.29 9.55
C ALA A 143 -25.29 13.20 8.07
N VAL A 144 -25.67 12.09 7.42
CA VAL A 144 -25.50 11.85 6.00
C VAL A 144 -26.88 11.83 5.36
N LYS A 145 -27.19 12.88 4.60
CA LYS A 145 -28.46 13.01 3.89
C LYS A 145 -28.28 12.65 2.43
N LEU A 146 -29.27 11.97 1.86
CA LEU A 146 -29.37 11.79 0.41
C LEU A 146 -30.49 12.69 -0.12
N THR A 147 -30.12 13.73 -0.86
CA THR A 147 -31.07 14.72 -1.40
C THR A 147 -31.23 14.56 -2.90
N ASP A 148 -32.47 14.59 -3.40
CA ASP A 148 -32.71 14.54 -4.84
C ASP A 148 -32.52 15.89 -5.55
N GLU A 149 -32.74 15.92 -6.86
CA GLU A 149 -32.55 17.11 -7.70
C GLU A 149 -33.52 18.25 -7.37
N SER A 150 -34.64 17.97 -6.70
CA SER A 150 -35.57 18.99 -6.20
C SER A 150 -35.15 19.58 -4.85
N GLY A 151 -34.12 19.02 -4.21
CA GLY A 151 -33.70 19.34 -2.86
C GLY A 151 -34.47 18.57 -1.78
N GLU A 152 -35.33 17.62 -2.15
CA GLU A 152 -36.06 16.78 -1.20
C GLU A 152 -35.09 15.77 -0.56
N VAL A 153 -35.09 15.71 0.78
CA VAL A 153 -34.32 14.72 1.53
C VAL A 153 -35.03 13.37 1.41
N ARG A 154 -34.38 12.38 0.79
CA ARG A 154 -34.90 11.04 0.57
C ARG A 154 -34.51 10.04 1.65
N ALA A 155 -33.37 10.25 2.30
CA ALA A 155 -32.90 9.45 3.42
C ALA A 155 -31.95 10.27 4.31
N VAL A 156 -31.87 9.90 5.59
CA VAL A 156 -30.95 10.47 6.57
C VAL A 156 -30.44 9.34 7.45
N GLU A 157 -29.13 9.23 7.58
CA GLU A 157 -28.47 8.36 8.56
C GLU A 157 -27.56 9.20 9.46
N GLU A 158 -27.39 8.79 10.70
CA GLU A 158 -26.56 9.51 11.69
C GLU A 158 -25.54 8.57 12.34
N VAL A 159 -24.37 9.11 12.64
CA VAL A 159 -23.31 8.43 13.40
C VAL A 159 -22.70 9.40 14.41
N GLU A 160 -22.41 8.88 15.61
CA GLU A 160 -21.68 9.60 16.65
C GLU A 160 -20.18 9.33 16.53
N ILE A 161 -19.39 10.41 16.54
CA ILE A 161 -17.92 10.37 16.44
C ILE A 161 -17.35 10.99 17.71
N ASP A 162 -16.77 10.18 18.59
CA ASP A 162 -16.11 10.63 19.83
C ASP A 162 -14.65 10.96 19.55
N VAL A 163 -14.37 12.26 19.44
CA VAL A 163 -13.01 12.77 19.27
C VAL A 163 -12.35 12.84 20.64
N ILE A 164 -11.41 11.93 20.86
CA ILE A 164 -10.63 11.84 22.10
C ILE A 164 -9.67 13.03 22.16
N ASN A 165 -9.48 13.58 23.36
CA ASN A 165 -8.61 14.74 23.58
C ASN A 165 -7.10 14.42 23.53
N ALA A 166 -6.68 13.56 22.60
CA ALA A 166 -5.30 13.19 22.36
C ALA A 166 -4.98 13.25 20.87
N VAL A 167 -3.77 13.67 20.53
CA VAL A 167 -3.30 13.76 19.14
C VAL A 167 -2.67 12.44 18.73
N LEU A 168 -3.05 11.91 17.56
CA LEU A 168 -2.43 10.72 17.00
C LEU A 168 -0.93 10.97 16.74
N PRO A 169 0.00 10.25 17.40
CA PRO A 169 1.44 10.51 17.26
C PRO A 169 1.92 10.34 15.83
N GLU A 170 3.08 10.89 15.45
CA GLU A 170 3.66 10.63 14.12
C GLU A 170 3.93 9.14 13.85
N GLN A 171 3.85 8.74 12.58
CA GLN A 171 4.22 7.40 12.15
C GLN A 171 5.73 7.17 12.31
N LYS A 172 6.09 6.17 13.13
CA LYS A 172 7.46 5.66 13.28
C LYS A 172 7.78 4.50 12.33
N LEU A 173 6.79 3.64 12.07
CA LEU A 173 6.92 2.50 11.15
C LEU A 173 7.34 3.01 9.76
N ILE A 174 8.37 2.39 9.20
CA ILE A 174 8.79 2.65 7.83
C ILE A 174 7.91 1.84 6.90
N PHE A 175 7.24 2.49 5.96
CA PHE A 175 6.38 1.80 5.01
C PHE A 175 6.80 2.15 3.59
N THR A 176 7.15 1.12 2.82
CA THR A 176 7.34 1.20 1.38
C THR A 176 6.27 0.37 0.67
N GLN A 177 5.70 0.96 -0.38
CA GLN A 177 4.91 0.25 -1.37
C GLN A 177 5.41 0.66 -2.75
N TRP A 178 5.95 -0.28 -3.52
CA TRP A 178 6.76 0.08 -4.68
C TRP A 178 5.92 0.75 -5.78
N LEU A 179 6.33 1.98 -6.13
CA LEU A 179 5.79 2.78 -7.22
C LEU A 179 6.58 2.47 -8.50
N HIS A 180 5.89 1.92 -9.50
CA HIS A 180 6.47 1.51 -10.78
C HIS A 180 6.32 2.64 -11.81
N CYS A 181 7.41 3.39 -12.03
CA CYS A 181 7.42 4.53 -12.95
C CYS A 181 7.21 4.09 -14.41
N ASP A 182 7.77 2.94 -14.80
CA ASP A 182 7.60 2.39 -16.13
C ASP A 182 6.14 2.04 -16.43
N SER A 183 5.42 1.44 -15.48
CA SER A 183 3.98 1.20 -15.61
C SER A 183 3.19 2.47 -15.87
N LEU A 184 3.58 3.62 -15.28
CA LEU A 184 2.91 4.90 -15.53
C LEU A 184 3.21 5.43 -16.93
N ALA A 185 4.48 5.43 -17.34
CA ALA A 185 4.87 5.87 -18.68
C ALA A 185 4.16 5.05 -19.78
N GLU A 186 4.11 3.72 -19.60
CA GLU A 186 3.49 2.80 -20.56
C GLU A 186 1.97 2.91 -20.57
N TYR A 187 1.30 2.92 -19.40
CA TYR A 187 -0.16 3.02 -19.32
C TYR A 187 -0.68 4.34 -19.92
N TYR A 188 -0.06 5.46 -19.57
CA TYR A 188 -0.45 6.78 -20.08
C TYR A 188 0.11 7.09 -21.46
N ASN A 189 0.92 6.18 -22.04
CA ASN A 189 1.58 6.34 -23.33
C ASN A 189 2.36 7.67 -23.43
N VAL A 190 3.19 7.95 -22.44
CA VAL A 190 4.04 9.16 -22.39
C VAL A 190 5.53 8.77 -22.33
N PRO A 191 6.44 9.57 -22.91
CA PRO A 191 7.87 9.27 -22.82
C PRO A 191 8.34 9.29 -21.36
N ALA A 192 9.16 8.29 -21.00
CA ALA A 192 9.80 8.24 -19.69
C ALA A 192 10.57 9.55 -19.43
N TRP A 193 10.36 10.09 -18.23
CA TRP A 193 10.95 11.35 -17.74
C TRP A 193 10.55 12.62 -18.50
N SER A 194 9.54 12.58 -19.37
CA SER A 194 8.87 13.79 -19.86
C SER A 194 8.22 14.57 -18.71
N ASP A 195 7.94 15.86 -18.90
CA ASP A 195 7.29 16.67 -17.85
C ASP A 195 5.91 16.11 -17.46
N ARG A 196 5.17 15.56 -18.43
CA ARG A 196 3.92 14.87 -18.15
C ARG A 196 4.12 13.60 -17.31
N HIS A 197 5.16 12.82 -17.58
CA HIS A 197 5.47 11.65 -16.75
C HIS A 197 5.82 12.05 -15.31
N TRP A 198 6.60 13.13 -15.12
CA TRP A 198 6.92 13.66 -13.80
C TRP A 198 5.68 14.13 -13.02
N GLU A 199 4.74 14.80 -13.70
CA GLU A 199 3.46 15.21 -13.12
C GLU A 199 2.67 14.00 -12.61
N ILE A 200 2.54 12.95 -13.44
CA ILE A 200 1.84 11.71 -13.08
C ILE A 200 2.53 11.02 -11.88
N ILE A 201 3.86 10.90 -11.91
CA ILE A 201 4.63 10.34 -10.79
C ILE A 201 4.34 11.11 -9.49
N GLU A 202 4.39 12.45 -9.53
CA GLU A 202 4.16 13.27 -8.35
C GLU A 202 2.73 13.12 -7.82
N ASN A 203 1.73 13.04 -8.70
CA ASN A 203 0.34 12.76 -8.30
C ASN A 203 0.20 11.41 -7.59
N TYR A 204 0.84 10.37 -8.11
CA TYR A 204 0.85 9.04 -7.48
C TYR A 204 1.61 9.04 -6.15
N ALA A 205 2.74 9.74 -6.07
CA ALA A 205 3.53 9.85 -4.85
C ALA A 205 2.76 10.58 -3.74
N ARG A 206 1.94 11.59 -4.07
CA ARG A 206 1.04 12.26 -3.11
C ARG A 206 0.03 11.29 -2.52
N VAL A 207 -0.58 10.43 -3.34
CA VAL A 207 -1.51 9.39 -2.86
C VAL A 207 -0.77 8.35 -2.02
N ALA A 208 0.44 7.95 -2.41
CA ALA A 208 1.28 7.04 -1.62
C ALA A 208 1.56 7.62 -0.22
N VAL A 209 2.00 8.88 -0.12
CA VAL A 209 2.26 9.54 1.19
C VAL A 209 0.99 9.67 2.01
N ARG A 210 -0.12 10.09 1.39
CA ARG A 210 -1.44 10.13 2.06
C ARG A 210 -1.84 8.77 2.62
N SER A 211 -1.40 7.68 1.98
CA SER A 211 -1.64 6.29 2.38
C SER A 211 -0.64 5.74 3.40
N GLY A 212 0.24 6.60 3.94
CA GLY A 212 1.23 6.25 4.96
C GLY A 212 2.59 5.79 4.40
N VAL A 213 2.78 5.75 3.08
CA VAL A 213 4.09 5.44 2.48
C VAL A 213 5.05 6.57 2.82
N ASN A 214 6.15 6.25 3.51
CA ASN A 214 7.18 7.22 3.88
C ASN A 214 8.57 6.87 3.33
N MET A 215 8.66 5.76 2.59
CA MET A 215 9.84 5.31 1.87
C MET A 215 9.45 5.04 0.41
N LEU A 216 10.22 5.56 -0.55
CA LEU A 216 9.91 5.41 -1.97
C LEU A 216 11.04 4.69 -2.73
N LEU A 217 10.67 3.64 -3.48
CA LEU A 217 11.55 2.96 -4.41
C LEU A 217 12.12 3.95 -5.42
N THR A 218 13.45 4.11 -5.39
CA THR A 218 14.21 5.07 -6.16
C THR A 218 15.01 4.32 -7.23
N PRO A 219 14.53 4.30 -8.48
CA PRO A 219 15.14 3.52 -9.56
C PRO A 219 16.41 4.20 -10.08
N VAL A 220 17.51 4.08 -9.32
CA VAL A 220 18.82 4.61 -9.75
C VAL A 220 19.27 3.97 -11.06
N PHE A 221 18.86 2.73 -11.30
CA PHE A 221 18.93 2.00 -12.57
C PHE A 221 17.58 1.37 -12.92
N THR A 222 17.43 0.87 -14.15
CA THR A 222 16.18 0.21 -14.57
C THR A 222 15.89 -0.99 -13.68
N LEU A 223 14.66 -1.08 -13.16
CA LEU A 223 14.26 -2.15 -12.26
C LEU A 223 14.38 -3.53 -12.94
N ALA A 224 14.91 -4.51 -12.21
CA ALA A 224 14.98 -5.91 -12.60
C ALA A 224 14.02 -6.79 -11.76
N LEU A 225 12.89 -6.19 -11.37
CA LEU A 225 11.85 -6.81 -10.56
C LEU A 225 10.77 -7.38 -11.47
N ASP A 226 10.39 -8.64 -11.21
CA ASP A 226 9.49 -9.47 -11.99
C ASP A 226 9.66 -9.26 -13.50
N THR A 227 10.86 -9.55 -14.00
CA THR A 227 11.23 -9.38 -15.40
C THR A 227 11.64 -10.73 -15.97
N ALA A 228 11.10 -11.09 -17.14
CA ALA A 228 11.44 -12.33 -17.82
C ALA A 228 12.97 -12.47 -17.98
N ILE A 229 13.48 -13.69 -17.85
CA ILE A 229 14.90 -13.98 -18.08
C ILE A 229 15.27 -13.56 -19.51
N GLY A 230 16.25 -12.68 -19.64
CA GLY A 230 16.67 -12.10 -20.93
C GLY A 230 15.78 -10.96 -21.44
N GLY A 231 14.68 -10.65 -20.75
CA GLY A 231 13.78 -9.54 -21.06
C GLY A 231 14.18 -8.22 -20.41
N GLU A 232 13.53 -7.14 -20.81
CA GLU A 232 13.79 -5.80 -20.27
C GLU A 232 12.50 -5.01 -20.10
N ARG A 233 12.41 -4.27 -18.99
CA ARG A 233 11.35 -3.29 -18.77
C ARG A 233 11.70 -1.95 -19.45
N LEU A 234 10.70 -1.09 -19.60
CA LEU A 234 10.91 0.28 -20.07
C LEU A 234 11.94 0.98 -19.17
N THR A 235 12.90 1.67 -19.79
CA THR A 235 14.02 2.28 -19.07
C THR A 235 13.55 3.47 -18.25
N THR A 236 13.57 3.30 -16.93
CA THR A 236 13.30 4.35 -15.93
C THR A 236 14.49 4.46 -14.97
N GLN A 237 15.66 4.74 -15.53
CA GLN A 237 16.91 4.96 -14.79
C GLN A 237 17.10 6.44 -14.45
N LEU A 238 17.27 6.77 -13.16
CA LEU A 238 17.48 8.15 -12.67
C LEU A 238 18.94 8.63 -12.78
N VAL A 239 19.92 7.72 -12.78
CA VAL A 239 21.33 8.11 -12.85
C VAL A 239 21.82 8.02 -14.28
N GLY A 240 22.23 9.14 -14.88
CA GLY A 240 22.90 9.12 -16.18
C GLY A 240 24.29 8.52 -16.05
N VAL A 241 24.68 7.64 -16.98
CA VAL A 241 26.01 7.00 -17.00
C VAL A 241 26.75 7.40 -18.28
N LYS A 242 28.00 7.83 -18.15
CA LYS A 242 28.91 8.00 -19.28
C LYS A 242 30.18 7.18 -19.06
N LYS A 243 30.62 6.45 -20.09
CA LYS A 243 31.85 5.66 -20.10
C LYS A 243 32.77 6.21 -21.20
N ASN A 244 33.96 6.66 -20.81
CA ASN A 244 35.02 7.10 -21.73
C ASN A 244 36.25 6.22 -21.45
N GLY A 245 36.55 5.29 -22.36
CA GLY A 245 37.51 4.21 -22.08
C GLY A 245 37.12 3.42 -20.83
N ASP A 246 38.03 3.31 -19.86
CA ASP A 246 37.80 2.58 -18.60
C ASP A 246 37.16 3.44 -17.48
N ARG A 247 36.88 4.72 -17.74
CA ARG A 247 36.39 5.65 -16.72
C ARG A 247 34.88 5.86 -16.83
N TYR A 248 34.18 5.64 -15.72
CA TYR A 248 32.77 6.02 -15.56
C TYR A 248 32.62 7.41 -14.94
N THR A 249 31.62 8.15 -15.42
CA THR A 249 31.12 9.38 -14.79
C THR A 249 29.59 9.32 -14.72
N PHE A 250 29.03 9.96 -13.70
CA PHE A 250 27.61 9.86 -13.38
C PHE A 250 26.95 11.24 -13.36
N ASP A 251 25.76 11.34 -13.93
CA ASP A 251 24.90 12.54 -13.92
C ASP A 251 23.70 12.27 -13.00
N TYR A 252 23.50 13.15 -12.02
CA TYR A 252 22.49 12.99 -10.97
C TYR A 252 21.30 13.94 -11.13
N LYS A 253 21.16 14.68 -12.25
CA LYS A 253 20.08 15.66 -12.42
C LYS A 253 18.66 15.11 -12.25
N LEU A 254 18.37 13.93 -12.81
CA LEU A 254 17.04 13.32 -12.64
C LEU A 254 16.86 12.81 -11.20
N LEU A 255 17.93 12.31 -10.57
CA LEU A 255 17.92 11.93 -9.17
C LEU A 255 17.65 13.15 -8.26
N ASP A 256 18.22 14.33 -8.54
CA ASP A 256 17.90 15.54 -7.79
C ASP A 256 16.42 15.92 -7.94
N ARG A 257 15.89 15.92 -9.17
CA ARG A 257 14.47 16.19 -9.43
C ARG A 257 13.55 15.20 -8.69
N TRP A 258 13.98 13.93 -8.60
CA TRP A 258 13.30 12.89 -7.84
C TRP A 258 13.30 13.19 -6.34
N ILE A 259 14.46 13.47 -5.76
CA ILE A 259 14.61 13.76 -4.33
C ILE A 259 13.84 15.03 -3.96
N ASP A 260 13.92 16.08 -4.78
CA ASP A 260 13.17 17.32 -4.58
C ASP A 260 11.65 17.06 -4.62
N MET A 261 11.18 16.15 -5.48
CA MET A 261 9.78 15.71 -5.50
C MET A 261 9.42 14.97 -4.21
N CYS A 262 10.25 13.99 -3.80
CA CYS A 262 10.09 13.27 -2.54
C CYS A 262 9.96 14.22 -1.34
N ASP A 263 10.81 15.25 -1.27
CA ASP A 263 10.78 16.27 -0.22
C ASP A 263 9.48 17.10 -0.26
N ARG A 264 9.04 17.53 -1.46
CA ARG A 264 7.78 18.28 -1.63
C ARG A 264 6.54 17.49 -1.22
N VAL A 265 6.51 16.17 -1.47
CA VAL A 265 5.34 15.34 -1.16
C VAL A 265 5.38 14.72 0.24
N GLY A 266 6.54 14.71 0.91
CA GLY A 266 6.70 14.25 2.30
C GLY A 266 7.29 12.85 2.47
N ILE A 267 8.01 12.32 1.48
CA ILE A 267 8.76 11.07 1.61
C ILE A 267 9.98 11.28 2.52
N LYS A 268 10.13 10.40 3.52
CA LYS A 268 11.20 10.48 4.53
C LYS A 268 12.44 9.68 4.13
N TYR A 269 12.28 8.58 3.39
CA TYR A 269 13.36 7.64 3.06
C TYR A 269 13.41 7.27 1.57
N LEU A 270 14.62 6.98 1.09
CA LEU A 270 14.89 6.59 -0.29
C LEU A 270 15.30 5.10 -0.32
N GLU A 271 14.49 4.28 -0.97
CA GLU A 271 14.77 2.85 -1.16
C GLU A 271 15.52 2.67 -2.49
N ILE A 272 16.84 2.56 -2.44
CA ILE A 272 17.69 2.48 -3.62
C ILE A 272 17.49 1.12 -4.28
N SER A 273 17.07 1.14 -5.55
CA SER A 273 16.76 -0.07 -6.32
C SER A 273 17.91 -1.10 -6.32
N HIS A 274 17.53 -2.38 -6.36
CA HIS A 274 18.41 -3.54 -6.39
C HIS A 274 19.60 -3.41 -7.36
N PHE A 275 20.78 -3.82 -6.90
CA PHE A 275 21.99 -3.86 -7.73
C PHE A 275 22.14 -5.15 -8.54
N PHE A 276 21.29 -6.15 -8.32
CA PHE A 276 21.32 -7.42 -9.03
C PHE A 276 19.89 -7.85 -9.38
N THR A 277 19.74 -8.75 -10.34
CA THR A 277 18.43 -9.31 -10.72
C THR A 277 17.75 -10.02 -9.55
N GLN A 278 16.42 -10.08 -9.59
CA GLN A 278 15.60 -10.89 -8.71
C GLN A 278 15.98 -12.39 -8.82
N TRP A 279 15.70 -13.17 -7.77
CA TRP A 279 15.89 -14.63 -7.72
C TRP A 279 17.35 -15.08 -7.90
N GLY A 280 18.21 -14.68 -6.97
CA GLY A 280 19.54 -15.27 -6.81
C GLY A 280 20.72 -14.37 -7.15
N ALA A 281 20.47 -13.12 -7.55
CA ALA A 281 21.50 -12.08 -7.72
C ALA A 281 22.63 -12.46 -8.70
N THR A 282 22.34 -13.26 -9.73
CA THR A 282 23.33 -13.81 -10.67
C THR A 282 23.59 -12.93 -11.89
N HIS A 283 22.75 -11.93 -12.14
CA HIS A 283 22.89 -11.01 -13.28
C HIS A 283 22.76 -9.54 -12.88
N ALA A 284 23.13 -8.64 -13.79
CA ALA A 284 22.95 -7.21 -13.63
C ALA A 284 21.55 -6.75 -14.09
N PRO A 285 20.97 -5.71 -13.45
CA PRO A 285 19.83 -5.00 -14.03
C PRO A 285 20.23 -4.32 -15.36
N LYS A 286 19.23 -3.91 -16.14
CA LYS A 286 19.47 -3.12 -17.36
C LYS A 286 20.06 -1.76 -17.00
N ILE A 287 21.25 -1.48 -17.52
CA ILE A 287 21.92 -0.19 -17.35
C ILE A 287 22.26 0.40 -18.71
N MET A 288 21.75 1.61 -18.94
CA MET A 288 22.01 2.38 -20.15
C MET A 288 23.09 3.43 -19.87
N ALA A 289 23.96 3.66 -20.86
CA ALA A 289 25.05 4.62 -20.78
C ALA A 289 25.38 5.24 -22.14
N THR A 290 25.96 6.45 -22.12
CA THR A 290 26.66 7.00 -23.27
C THR A 290 28.11 6.53 -23.27
N VAL A 291 28.48 5.68 -24.22
CA VAL A 291 29.84 5.15 -24.40
C VAL A 291 30.45 5.82 -25.63
N ASP A 292 31.50 6.60 -25.44
CA ASP A 292 32.21 7.29 -26.53
C ASP A 292 31.28 8.07 -27.49
N GLY A 293 30.21 8.66 -26.95
CA GLY A 293 29.21 9.45 -27.68
C GLY A 293 27.95 8.69 -28.11
N GLU A 294 27.91 7.36 -28.00
CA GLU A 294 26.78 6.52 -28.38
C GLU A 294 25.97 6.06 -27.15
N TYR A 295 24.66 6.29 -27.14
CA TYR A 295 23.79 5.80 -26.06
C TYR A 295 23.38 4.34 -26.31
N LYS A 296 23.81 3.44 -25.42
CA LYS A 296 23.54 2.00 -25.52
C LYS A 296 23.46 1.32 -24.16
N ARG A 297 22.94 0.10 -24.17
CA ARG A 297 22.94 -0.79 -23.02
C ARG A 297 24.35 -1.32 -22.77
N ILE A 298 24.83 -1.19 -21.54
CA ILE A 298 26.16 -1.68 -21.13
C ILE A 298 26.11 -2.87 -20.18
N PHE A 299 24.99 -3.05 -19.46
CA PHE A 299 24.74 -4.22 -18.60
C PHE A 299 23.27 -4.65 -18.69
N GLY A 300 23.01 -5.92 -18.41
CA GLY A 300 21.69 -6.54 -18.39
C GLY A 300 21.75 -8.03 -18.04
N TRP A 301 20.73 -8.79 -18.42
CA TRP A 301 20.64 -10.24 -18.13
C TRP A 301 21.81 -11.08 -18.66
N ASP A 302 22.47 -10.66 -19.72
CA ASP A 302 23.67 -11.32 -20.28
C ASP A 302 24.96 -11.02 -19.50
N THR A 303 24.89 -10.09 -18.53
CA THR A 303 26.02 -9.77 -17.66
C THR A 303 26.10 -10.75 -16.49
N ASP A 304 27.26 -11.39 -16.32
CA ASP A 304 27.60 -12.14 -15.10
C ASP A 304 27.73 -11.15 -13.91
N ALA A 305 26.90 -11.31 -12.88
CA ALA A 305 26.94 -10.49 -11.67
C ALA A 305 28.32 -10.53 -10.97
N HIS A 306 29.10 -11.59 -11.17
CA HIS A 306 30.43 -11.76 -10.58
C HIS A 306 31.56 -11.36 -11.55
N GLY A 307 31.23 -10.89 -12.75
CA GLY A 307 32.17 -10.40 -13.74
C GLY A 307 32.94 -9.16 -13.27
N GLU A 308 34.21 -9.07 -13.67
CA GLU A 308 35.11 -7.99 -13.24
C GLU A 308 34.66 -6.61 -13.76
N GLU A 309 34.08 -6.55 -14.96
CA GLU A 309 33.56 -5.30 -15.51
C GLU A 309 32.41 -4.74 -14.66
N TYR A 310 31.46 -5.61 -14.28
CA TYR A 310 30.31 -5.18 -13.48
C TYR A 310 30.71 -4.80 -12.05
N LYS A 311 31.65 -5.54 -11.44
CA LYS A 311 32.26 -5.19 -10.14
C LYS A 311 32.89 -3.80 -10.17
N LYS A 312 33.72 -3.51 -11.19
CA LYS A 312 34.37 -2.20 -11.37
C LYS A 312 33.34 -1.09 -11.53
N PHE A 313 32.28 -1.34 -12.30
CA PHE A 313 31.18 -0.40 -12.45
C PHE A 313 30.49 -0.10 -11.12
N LEU A 314 30.04 -1.12 -10.39
CA LEU A 314 29.37 -0.95 -9.09
C LEU A 314 30.26 -0.21 -8.08
N HIS A 315 31.55 -0.53 -8.05
CA HIS A 315 32.51 0.16 -7.18
C HIS A 315 32.64 1.64 -7.52
N SER A 316 32.72 1.97 -8.81
CA SER A 316 32.78 3.36 -9.28
C SER A 316 31.47 4.10 -8.95
N PHE A 317 30.34 3.48 -9.28
CA PHE A 317 29.01 4.04 -9.05
C PHE A 317 28.74 4.29 -7.57
N ILE A 318 28.83 3.26 -6.72
CA ILE A 318 28.47 3.38 -5.30
C ILE A 318 29.35 4.42 -4.61
N LYS A 319 30.66 4.47 -4.90
CA LYS A 319 31.55 5.52 -4.34
C LYS A 319 31.12 6.91 -4.79
N SER A 320 30.83 7.10 -6.08
CA SER A 320 30.36 8.39 -6.61
C SER A 320 29.01 8.78 -6.02
N PHE A 321 28.06 7.85 -5.97
CA PHE A 321 26.72 8.04 -5.44
C PHE A 321 26.74 8.41 -3.97
N LEU A 322 27.44 7.66 -3.12
CA LEU A 322 27.54 7.97 -1.70
C LEU A 322 28.22 9.32 -1.44
N ASN A 323 29.26 9.67 -2.21
CA ASN A 323 29.87 10.99 -2.11
C ASN A 323 28.90 12.10 -2.53
N TYR A 324 28.09 11.87 -3.56
CA TYR A 324 27.06 12.80 -4.00
C TYR A 324 25.99 13.00 -2.93
N MET A 325 25.40 11.90 -2.44
CA MET A 325 24.36 11.91 -1.40
C MET A 325 24.85 12.52 -0.09
N LYS A 326 26.11 12.29 0.32
CA LYS A 326 26.72 12.93 1.50
C LYS A 326 26.84 14.44 1.35
N LYS A 327 27.23 14.93 0.16
CA LYS A 327 27.32 16.37 -0.10
C LYS A 327 25.94 17.04 -0.09
N ARG A 328 24.92 16.31 -0.54
CA ARG A 328 23.53 16.76 -0.50
C ARG A 328 22.92 16.69 0.91
N GLY A 329 23.42 15.79 1.77
CA GLY A 329 22.92 15.56 3.13
C GLY A 329 21.89 14.44 3.24
N ASP A 330 21.72 13.65 2.18
CA ASP A 330 20.65 12.65 2.05
C ASP A 330 21.10 11.21 2.23
N ASP A 331 22.40 10.95 2.41
CA ASP A 331 22.93 9.58 2.44
C ASP A 331 22.34 8.73 3.58
N LYS A 332 22.02 9.35 4.72
CA LYS A 332 21.49 8.64 5.90
C LYS A 332 20.02 8.23 5.80
N ARG A 333 19.30 8.73 4.80
CA ARG A 333 17.94 8.26 4.49
C ARG A 333 17.89 7.24 3.34
N CYS A 334 19.05 6.80 2.82
CA CYS A 334 19.13 5.76 1.79
C CYS A 334 19.17 4.35 2.40
N TYR A 335 18.30 3.48 1.90
CA TYR A 335 18.26 2.05 2.18
C TYR A 335 18.61 1.31 0.89
N PHE A 336 19.43 0.26 1.00
CA PHE A 336 19.99 -0.41 -0.18
C PHE A 336 19.54 -1.86 -0.24
N HIS A 337 19.44 -2.35 -1.47
CA HIS A 337 19.09 -3.73 -1.77
C HIS A 337 20.20 -4.41 -2.58
N VAL A 338 20.39 -5.70 -2.32
CA VAL A 338 21.23 -6.56 -3.19
C VAL A 338 20.33 -7.17 -4.26
N SER A 339 19.30 -7.92 -3.87
CA SER A 339 18.44 -8.69 -4.75
C SER A 339 17.12 -9.01 -4.04
N ASP A 340 16.09 -9.36 -4.80
CA ASP A 340 14.75 -9.64 -4.27
C ASP A 340 14.48 -11.17 -4.26
N GLU A 341 13.95 -11.65 -3.12
CA GLU A 341 13.55 -13.03 -2.84
C GLU A 341 14.54 -14.17 -3.20
N PRO A 342 15.83 -14.12 -2.82
CA PRO A 342 16.71 -15.26 -2.98
C PRO A 342 16.34 -16.40 -2.00
N ASN A 343 16.39 -17.64 -2.48
CA ASN A 343 16.11 -18.84 -1.69
C ASN A 343 17.39 -19.55 -1.19
N ASP A 344 17.24 -20.62 -0.42
CA ASP A 344 18.36 -21.36 0.16
C ASP A 344 19.35 -21.94 -0.87
N GLU A 345 18.86 -22.31 -2.06
CA GLU A 345 19.71 -22.83 -3.15
C GLU A 345 20.61 -21.73 -3.72
N GLN A 346 20.15 -20.47 -3.66
CA GLN A 346 20.84 -19.30 -4.19
C GLN A 346 21.74 -18.59 -3.16
N LEU A 347 21.83 -19.14 -1.94
CA LEU A 347 22.52 -18.50 -0.81
C LEU A 347 23.98 -18.15 -1.12
N GLU A 348 24.72 -19.04 -1.77
CA GLU A 348 26.14 -18.80 -2.06
C GLU A 348 26.34 -17.76 -3.16
N ASP A 349 25.47 -17.70 -4.16
CA ASP A 349 25.55 -16.68 -5.22
C ASP A 349 25.13 -15.31 -4.70
N TYR A 350 24.05 -15.23 -3.92
CA TYR A 350 23.68 -14.01 -3.21
C TYR A 350 24.83 -13.50 -2.33
N LYS A 351 25.50 -14.39 -1.60
CA LYS A 351 26.64 -14.03 -0.74
C LYS A 351 27.83 -13.50 -1.54
N LYS A 352 28.12 -14.06 -2.72
CA LYS A 352 29.15 -13.52 -3.64
C LYS A 352 28.77 -12.11 -4.11
N SER A 353 27.53 -11.91 -4.56
CA SER A 353 27.04 -10.61 -5.03
C SER A 353 27.03 -9.56 -3.92
N LYS A 354 26.58 -9.93 -2.72
CA LYS A 354 26.64 -9.08 -1.53
C LYS A 354 28.07 -8.63 -1.19
N ARG A 355 29.07 -9.52 -1.28
CA ARG A 355 30.48 -9.16 -0.99
C ARG A 355 31.01 -8.06 -1.90
N ILE A 356 30.49 -7.92 -3.12
CA ILE A 356 30.90 -6.87 -4.06
C ILE A 356 30.57 -5.48 -3.49
N VAL A 357 29.41 -5.33 -2.85
CA VAL A 357 28.88 -4.02 -2.40
C VAL A 357 29.00 -3.79 -0.89
N ALA A 358 29.05 -4.85 -0.07
CA ALA A 358 28.96 -4.75 1.39
C ALA A 358 30.06 -3.88 2.03
N GLY A 359 31.29 -3.92 1.52
CA GLY A 359 32.38 -3.08 2.02
C GLY A 359 32.15 -1.58 1.79
N LEU A 360 31.48 -1.23 0.69
CA LEU A 360 31.16 0.16 0.34
C LEU A 360 29.95 0.68 1.11
N LEU A 361 29.04 -0.22 1.48
CA LEU A 361 27.77 0.08 2.14
C LEU A 361 27.76 -0.23 3.65
N LYS A 362 28.94 -0.42 4.27
CA LYS A 362 29.07 -0.87 5.67
C LYS A 362 28.36 0.02 6.71
N ASP A 363 28.20 1.31 6.41
CA ASP A 363 27.61 2.34 7.28
C ASP A 363 26.14 2.64 6.91
N TYR A 364 25.52 1.79 6.08
CA TYR A 364 24.15 1.93 5.57
C TYR A 364 23.36 0.64 5.79
N VAL A 365 22.03 0.77 5.77
CA VAL A 365 21.13 -0.38 5.86
C VAL A 365 21.10 -1.10 4.52
N ILE A 366 21.36 -2.40 4.55
CA ILE A 366 21.13 -3.30 3.43
C ILE A 366 20.01 -4.25 3.87
N MET A 367 18.89 -4.19 3.17
CA MET A 367 17.69 -5.00 3.44
C MET A 367 17.20 -5.63 2.15
N ASP A 368 16.60 -6.82 2.23
CA ASP A 368 16.07 -7.54 1.06
C ASP A 368 14.89 -8.41 1.52
N ALA A 369 13.91 -8.64 0.62
CA ALA A 369 12.84 -9.62 0.82
C ALA A 369 13.43 -11.03 0.93
N LEU A 370 13.34 -11.64 2.11
CA LEU A 370 14.10 -12.83 2.49
C LEU A 370 13.38 -13.62 3.58
N SER A 371 12.60 -14.62 3.18
CA SER A 371 11.85 -15.48 4.10
C SER A 371 12.68 -16.62 4.71
N SER A 372 13.87 -16.91 4.19
CA SER A 372 14.76 -17.90 4.80
C SER A 372 15.60 -17.32 5.94
N TYR A 373 15.38 -17.87 7.14
CA TYR A 373 16.15 -17.53 8.34
C TYR A 373 17.65 -17.86 8.24
N GLU A 374 18.06 -18.76 7.33
CA GLU A 374 19.46 -19.16 7.22
C GLU A 374 20.37 -18.01 6.77
N PHE A 375 19.86 -17.06 5.96
CA PHE A 375 20.59 -15.86 5.57
C PHE A 375 20.95 -14.98 6.77
N TYR A 376 20.00 -14.81 7.69
CA TYR A 376 20.22 -14.05 8.93
C TYR A 376 21.15 -14.80 9.89
N LYS A 377 20.86 -16.07 10.14
CA LYS A 377 21.62 -16.93 11.06
C LYS A 377 23.10 -17.01 10.71
N ARG A 378 23.44 -17.02 9.42
CA ARG A 378 24.84 -17.03 8.94
C ARG A 378 25.49 -15.65 8.89
N GLY A 379 24.80 -14.60 9.34
CA GLY A 379 25.27 -13.21 9.30
C GLY A 379 25.39 -12.65 7.88
N ILE A 380 24.78 -13.30 6.89
CA ILE A 380 24.84 -12.88 5.49
C ILE A 380 23.98 -11.63 5.33
N VAL A 381 22.77 -11.58 5.92
CA VAL A 381 21.88 -10.41 5.90
C VAL A 381 21.57 -9.95 7.31
N LYS A 382 21.67 -8.64 7.55
CA LYS A 382 21.42 -8.04 8.87
C LYS A 382 19.97 -7.61 9.06
N THR A 383 19.30 -7.22 7.97
CA THR A 383 17.91 -6.74 7.96
C THR A 383 17.11 -7.53 6.93
N PRO A 384 16.77 -8.80 7.21
CA PRO A 384 15.88 -9.58 6.34
C PRO A 384 14.45 -9.02 6.43
N ILE A 385 13.73 -9.06 5.32
CA ILE A 385 12.30 -8.74 5.27
C ILE A 385 11.57 -10.06 4.97
N PRO A 386 11.26 -10.90 5.97
CA PRO A 386 10.49 -12.12 5.74
C PRO A 386 9.03 -11.83 5.40
N SER A 387 8.41 -12.73 4.65
CA SER A 387 6.95 -12.72 4.48
C SER A 387 6.26 -13.05 5.81
N ASN A 388 5.05 -12.54 6.02
CA ASN A 388 4.38 -12.61 7.32
C ASN A 388 4.01 -14.04 7.76
N ASP A 389 3.87 -14.98 6.83
CA ASP A 389 3.71 -16.43 7.09
C ASP A 389 5.02 -17.10 7.53
N HIS A 390 6.18 -16.54 7.16
CA HIS A 390 7.51 -17.05 7.54
C HIS A 390 8.15 -16.30 8.73
N ILE A 391 7.57 -15.18 9.17
CA ILE A 391 8.14 -14.31 10.21
C ILE A 391 8.26 -14.98 11.59
N SER A 392 7.43 -15.99 11.88
CA SER A 392 7.39 -16.67 13.19
C SER A 392 8.75 -17.22 13.63
N LYS A 393 9.55 -17.72 12.68
CA LYS A 393 10.91 -18.22 12.96
C LYS A 393 11.85 -17.09 13.39
N PHE A 394 11.71 -15.90 12.82
CA PHE A 394 12.53 -14.73 13.16
C PHE A 394 12.12 -14.16 14.53
N ILE A 395 10.81 -14.10 14.82
CA ILE A 395 10.28 -13.70 16.13
C ILE A 395 10.80 -14.63 17.24
N LYS A 396 10.69 -15.95 17.06
CA LYS A 396 11.18 -16.95 18.04
C LYS A 396 12.68 -16.82 18.34
N ASN A 397 13.46 -16.36 17.35
CA ASN A 397 14.89 -16.14 17.49
C ASN A 397 15.27 -14.70 17.91
N LYS A 398 14.29 -13.85 18.26
CA LYS A 398 14.50 -12.47 18.77
C LYS A 398 15.37 -11.63 17.83
N VAL A 399 15.10 -11.71 16.53
CA VAL A 399 15.74 -10.85 15.53
C VAL A 399 15.36 -9.39 15.83
N ASN A 400 16.36 -8.51 15.88
CA ASN A 400 16.14 -7.10 16.18
C ASN A 400 15.78 -6.32 14.90
N GLY A 401 14.92 -5.31 15.02
CA GLY A 401 14.56 -4.43 13.90
C GLY A 401 13.84 -5.16 12.77
N LEU A 402 12.86 -5.98 13.12
CA LEU A 402 12.12 -6.81 12.18
C LEU A 402 11.35 -5.99 11.16
N TRP A 403 11.47 -6.41 9.91
CA TRP A 403 10.57 -6.00 8.84
C TRP A 403 9.66 -7.17 8.48
N THR A 404 8.57 -6.89 7.77
CA THR A 404 7.76 -7.94 7.15
C THR A 404 7.13 -7.45 5.86
N TYR A 405 6.68 -8.39 5.03
CA TYR A 405 5.82 -8.10 3.88
C TYR A 405 4.75 -9.18 3.72
N TYR A 406 3.81 -8.92 2.81
CA TYR A 406 3.03 -9.96 2.16
C TYR A 406 2.99 -9.66 0.65
N CYS A 407 2.75 -10.69 -0.15
CA CYS A 407 2.57 -10.66 -1.60
C CYS A 407 1.54 -11.73 -2.02
N GLY A 408 1.57 -12.17 -3.28
CA GLY A 408 0.69 -13.19 -3.82
C GLY A 408 0.76 -14.56 -3.14
N GLY A 409 1.77 -14.85 -2.32
CA GLY A 409 1.92 -16.15 -1.62
C GLY A 409 1.11 -16.28 -0.32
N GLN A 410 0.81 -15.16 0.35
CA GLN A 410 0.25 -15.12 1.70
C GLN A 410 -1.29 -15.21 1.65
N ARG A 411 -1.78 -16.41 1.36
CA ARG A 411 -3.20 -16.69 1.05
C ARG A 411 -3.98 -17.20 2.25
N GLN A 412 -3.32 -17.86 3.22
CA GLN A 412 -3.97 -18.57 4.31
C GLN A 412 -3.60 -18.01 5.69
N TRP A 413 -4.59 -17.81 6.55
CA TRP A 413 -4.56 -17.41 7.96
C TRP A 413 -3.95 -16.05 8.29
N VAL A 414 -3.03 -15.58 7.45
CA VAL A 414 -2.28 -14.35 7.65
C VAL A 414 -3.00 -13.13 7.07
N SER A 415 -2.64 -11.95 7.56
CA SER A 415 -3.14 -10.70 6.98
C SER A 415 -2.66 -10.54 5.54
N ASN A 416 -3.56 -10.09 4.66
CA ASN A 416 -3.25 -9.62 3.31
C ASN A 416 -4.39 -8.69 2.84
N ARG A 417 -4.29 -8.16 1.63
CA ARG A 417 -5.25 -7.21 1.03
C ARG A 417 -5.65 -7.59 -0.38
N PHE A 418 -5.92 -8.86 -0.63
CA PHE A 418 -6.58 -9.24 -1.88
C PHE A 418 -8.03 -8.70 -1.91
N ILE A 419 -8.57 -8.48 -3.09
CA ILE A 419 -9.91 -7.94 -3.28
C ILE A 419 -10.98 -8.88 -2.71
N ALA A 420 -10.75 -10.18 -2.73
CA ALA A 420 -11.67 -11.17 -2.18
C ALA A 420 -11.57 -11.38 -0.66
N MET A 421 -10.50 -10.89 -0.02
CA MET A 421 -10.35 -11.00 1.43
C MET A 421 -11.15 -9.92 2.17
N PRO A 422 -11.65 -10.20 3.38
CA PRO A 422 -12.30 -9.20 4.21
C PRO A 422 -11.34 -8.10 4.64
N SER A 423 -11.82 -6.86 4.74
CA SER A 423 -10.97 -5.71 5.09
C SER A 423 -10.53 -5.73 6.57
N TYR A 424 -11.25 -6.40 7.46
CA TYR A 424 -10.81 -6.60 8.85
C TYR A 424 -9.53 -7.46 8.92
N ARG A 425 -9.36 -8.42 8.01
CA ARG A 425 -8.12 -9.19 7.83
C ARG A 425 -6.98 -8.30 7.33
N THR A 426 -7.25 -7.33 6.46
CA THR A 426 -6.25 -6.33 6.04
C THR A 426 -5.83 -5.42 7.19
N ARG A 427 -6.78 -4.87 7.97
CA ARG A 427 -6.48 -3.97 9.09
C ARG A 427 -5.76 -4.67 10.24
N SER A 428 -5.96 -5.99 10.41
CA SER A 428 -5.32 -6.81 11.45
C SER A 428 -3.80 -6.70 11.47
N ILE A 429 -3.16 -6.41 10.34
CA ILE A 429 -1.70 -6.20 10.24
C ILE A 429 -1.20 -5.14 11.23
N GLY A 430 -2.00 -4.12 11.55
CA GLY A 430 -1.64 -3.07 12.50
C GLY A 430 -1.34 -3.61 13.90
N MET A 431 -2.24 -4.46 14.43
CA MET A 431 -2.05 -5.09 15.74
C MET A 431 -0.81 -5.99 15.75
N GLN A 432 -0.62 -6.77 14.68
CA GLN A 432 0.51 -7.69 14.53
C GLN A 432 1.84 -6.94 14.50
N MET A 433 1.90 -5.83 13.74
CA MET A 433 3.09 -4.98 13.68
C MET A 433 3.42 -4.35 15.03
N TYR A 434 2.41 -3.90 15.78
CA TYR A 434 2.59 -3.35 17.12
C TYR A 434 3.10 -4.41 18.12
N LYS A 435 2.44 -5.57 18.22
CA LYS A 435 2.81 -6.62 19.20
C LYS A 435 4.27 -7.04 19.03
N TYR A 436 4.72 -7.22 17.79
CA TYR A 436 6.04 -7.77 17.49
C TYR A 436 7.14 -6.75 17.17
N ASP A 437 6.92 -5.46 17.48
CA ASP A 437 7.92 -4.39 17.27
C ASP A 437 8.44 -4.32 15.83
N ILE A 438 7.54 -4.50 14.86
CA ILE A 438 7.90 -4.39 13.46
C ILE A 438 8.29 -2.93 13.18
N VAL A 439 9.48 -2.74 12.62
CA VAL A 439 10.04 -1.41 12.33
C VAL A 439 9.77 -0.98 10.90
N GLY A 440 9.47 -1.92 10.00
CA GLY A 440 9.03 -1.59 8.66
C GLY A 440 8.20 -2.65 7.96
N PHE A 441 7.40 -2.18 7.01
CA PHE A 441 6.51 -2.99 6.19
C PHE A 441 6.79 -2.70 4.70
N LEU A 442 6.81 -3.75 3.89
CA LEU A 442 7.01 -3.68 2.45
C LEU A 442 5.81 -4.27 1.71
N HIS A 443 5.49 -3.70 0.54
CA HIS A 443 4.66 -4.37 -0.45
C HIS A 443 5.07 -4.00 -1.87
N TRP A 444 5.09 -4.99 -2.76
CA TRP A 444 5.69 -4.84 -4.09
C TRP A 444 4.79 -4.13 -5.13
N GLY A 445 3.47 -4.15 -4.94
CA GLY A 445 2.52 -3.59 -5.92
C GLY A 445 1.78 -2.34 -5.45
N PHE A 446 2.29 -1.12 -5.69
CA PHE A 446 1.45 0.11 -5.63
C PHE A 446 0.60 0.23 -6.91
N ASN A 447 1.27 0.16 -8.05
CA ASN A 447 0.71 0.39 -9.39
C ASN A 447 1.39 -0.52 -10.44
N PHE A 448 1.69 -1.78 -10.13
CA PHE A 448 2.28 -2.72 -11.09
C PHE A 448 1.22 -3.14 -12.12
N TYR A 449 1.12 -2.39 -13.22
CA TYR A 449 0.11 -2.60 -14.28
C TYR A 449 0.61 -3.55 -15.38
N LYS A 450 1.23 -4.65 -14.97
CA LYS A 450 1.82 -5.66 -15.85
C LYS A 450 1.39 -7.07 -15.42
N ASN A 451 1.49 -8.01 -16.35
CA ASN A 451 1.37 -9.44 -16.04
C ASN A 451 2.70 -10.00 -15.51
N GLN A 452 2.69 -11.30 -15.18
CA GLN A 452 3.88 -12.02 -14.73
C GLN A 452 5.07 -11.79 -15.67
N HIS A 453 6.24 -11.57 -15.07
CA HIS A 453 7.51 -11.34 -15.76
C HIS A 453 7.53 -10.06 -16.61
N SER A 454 6.59 -9.15 -16.39
CA SER A 454 6.48 -7.88 -17.10
C SER A 454 6.34 -8.02 -18.62
N CYS A 455 5.71 -9.10 -19.09
CA CYS A 455 5.64 -9.42 -20.53
C CYS A 455 4.70 -8.48 -21.29
N ASN A 456 3.56 -8.13 -20.70
CA ASN A 456 2.55 -7.25 -21.27
C ASN A 456 1.98 -6.30 -20.22
N LEU A 457 1.39 -5.20 -20.69
CA LEU A 457 0.52 -4.36 -19.86
C LEU A 457 -0.84 -5.02 -19.67
N ILE A 458 -1.42 -4.83 -18.50
CA ILE A 458 -2.81 -5.18 -18.21
C ILE A 458 -3.68 -3.92 -18.24
N ASN A 459 -5.00 -4.09 -18.35
CA ASN A 459 -5.95 -3.03 -18.06
C ASN A 459 -6.37 -3.13 -16.58
N PRO A 460 -5.97 -2.19 -15.69
CA PRO A 460 -6.27 -2.27 -14.26
C PRO A 460 -7.77 -2.32 -13.93
N TYR A 461 -8.62 -1.82 -14.82
CA TYR A 461 -10.07 -1.85 -14.65
C TYR A 461 -10.72 -3.20 -15.00
N LEU A 462 -9.99 -4.09 -15.69
CA LEU A 462 -10.48 -5.39 -16.14
C LEU A 462 -9.70 -6.57 -15.55
N ASP A 463 -8.44 -6.35 -15.16
CA ASP A 463 -7.55 -7.36 -14.63
C ASP A 463 -6.76 -6.78 -13.45
N GLN A 464 -6.94 -7.39 -12.28
CA GLN A 464 -6.25 -7.03 -11.04
C GLN A 464 -5.32 -8.17 -10.55
N SER A 465 -5.18 -9.23 -11.35
CA SER A 465 -4.45 -10.46 -11.02
C SER A 465 -3.17 -10.64 -11.84
N GLY A 466 -2.94 -9.78 -12.85
CA GLY A 466 -1.79 -9.88 -13.73
C GLY A 466 -1.91 -11.07 -14.68
N GLU A 467 -3.06 -11.20 -15.35
CA GLU A 467 -3.46 -12.36 -16.17
C GLU A 467 -3.58 -13.67 -15.39
N ASN A 468 -4.23 -13.61 -14.22
CA ASN A 468 -4.42 -14.74 -13.30
C ASN A 468 -3.10 -15.30 -12.73
N TRP A 469 -2.07 -14.46 -12.62
CA TRP A 469 -0.80 -14.83 -12.01
C TRP A 469 -0.88 -14.90 -10.49
N VAL A 470 -1.54 -13.92 -9.87
CA VAL A 470 -1.70 -13.80 -8.42
C VAL A 470 -3.14 -13.42 -8.09
N SER A 471 -3.60 -13.69 -6.86
CA SER A 471 -4.94 -13.26 -6.42
C SER A 471 -5.17 -11.78 -6.68
N ALA A 472 -6.36 -11.45 -7.18
CA ALA A 472 -6.74 -10.10 -7.56
C ALA A 472 -6.50 -9.09 -6.42
N GLY A 473 -5.78 -8.01 -6.73
CA GLY A 473 -5.42 -6.95 -5.81
C GLY A 473 -3.97 -6.98 -5.32
N ASP A 474 -3.20 -8.03 -5.61
CA ASP A 474 -1.79 -8.10 -5.22
C ASP A 474 -0.89 -7.16 -6.05
N THR A 475 -1.13 -7.07 -7.35
CA THR A 475 -0.29 -6.30 -8.29
C THR A 475 -0.40 -4.78 -8.08
N PHE A 476 -1.55 -4.29 -7.62
CA PHE A 476 -1.72 -2.86 -7.35
C PHE A 476 -2.81 -2.57 -6.32
N SER A 477 -2.71 -1.38 -5.73
CA SER A 477 -3.68 -0.83 -4.78
C SER A 477 -4.29 0.48 -5.24
N VAL A 478 -3.86 1.03 -6.38
CA VAL A 478 -4.43 2.25 -6.97
C VAL A 478 -4.75 2.05 -8.45
N TYR A 479 -5.80 2.70 -8.93
CA TYR A 479 -6.24 2.69 -10.32
C TYR A 479 -5.82 3.99 -11.03
N PRO A 480 -5.51 3.94 -12.33
CA PRO A 480 -5.11 5.13 -13.08
C PRO A 480 -6.30 5.97 -13.54
N ALA A 481 -6.42 7.21 -13.04
CA ALA A 481 -7.39 8.16 -13.56
C ALA A 481 -6.95 8.74 -14.91
N PRO A 482 -7.87 9.08 -15.83
CA PRO A 482 -7.53 9.66 -17.14
C PRO A 482 -6.68 10.94 -17.07
N ASP A 483 -6.82 11.74 -16.02
CA ASP A 483 -6.10 13.00 -15.82
C ASP A 483 -4.68 12.82 -15.24
N GLY A 484 -4.22 11.59 -15.05
CA GLY A 484 -2.90 11.31 -14.48
C GLY A 484 -2.84 11.33 -12.96
N THR A 485 -3.98 11.36 -12.28
CA THR A 485 -4.08 11.13 -10.84
C THR A 485 -4.31 9.65 -10.51
N ALA A 486 -4.08 9.26 -9.25
CA ALA A 486 -4.31 7.90 -8.77
C ALA A 486 -5.64 7.83 -7.99
N LEU A 487 -6.51 6.89 -8.36
CA LEU A 487 -7.71 6.56 -7.61
C LEU A 487 -7.39 5.45 -6.61
N GLU A 488 -7.72 5.67 -5.34
CA GLU A 488 -7.51 4.67 -4.28
C GLU A 488 -8.44 3.45 -4.47
N SER A 489 -7.93 2.24 -4.22
CA SER A 489 -8.81 1.13 -3.83
C SER A 489 -9.28 1.33 -2.40
N LEU A 490 -10.40 0.72 -1.99
CA LEU A 490 -10.89 0.75 -0.61
C LEU A 490 -9.90 0.09 0.36
N ARG A 491 -9.03 -0.77 -0.15
CA ARG A 491 -7.98 -1.46 0.62
C ARG A 491 -6.90 -0.51 1.13
N ILE A 492 -6.64 0.59 0.43
CA ILE A 492 -5.65 1.61 0.82
C ILE A 492 -6.03 2.29 2.16
N PRO A 493 -7.20 2.93 2.30
CA PRO A 493 -7.57 3.58 3.56
C PRO A 493 -7.78 2.58 4.70
N VAL A 494 -8.19 1.34 4.41
CA VAL A 494 -8.24 0.26 5.41
C VAL A 494 -6.85 -0.10 5.93
N PHE A 495 -5.88 -0.30 5.04
CA PHE A 495 -4.49 -0.56 5.46
C PHE A 495 -3.91 0.62 6.24
N PHE A 496 -4.17 1.86 5.78
CA PHE A 496 -3.79 3.07 6.50
C PHE A 496 -4.42 3.14 7.90
N SER A 497 -5.65 2.68 8.08
CA SER A 497 -6.28 2.57 9.40
C SER A 497 -5.48 1.63 10.31
N GLY A 498 -4.93 0.53 9.78
CA GLY A 498 -4.00 -0.33 10.52
C GLY A 498 -2.70 0.39 10.93
N LEU A 499 -2.20 1.33 10.12
CA LEU A 499 -1.07 2.18 10.49
C LEU A 499 -1.43 3.19 11.59
N CYS A 500 -2.65 3.74 11.55
CA CYS A 500 -3.19 4.56 12.64
C CYS A 500 -3.33 3.77 13.94
N ASP A 501 -3.77 2.51 13.85
CA ASP A 501 -3.89 1.62 15.01
C ASP A 501 -2.53 1.42 15.69
N VAL A 502 -1.46 1.17 14.93
CA VAL A 502 -0.09 1.08 15.48
C VAL A 502 0.28 2.35 16.25
N ARG A 503 0.02 3.52 15.67
CA ARG A 503 0.38 4.83 16.27
C ARG A 503 -0.39 5.08 17.56
N ALA A 504 -1.67 4.69 17.60
CA ALA A 504 -2.48 4.84 18.79
C ALA A 504 -2.16 3.79 19.87
N MET A 505 -1.80 2.55 19.49
CA MET A 505 -1.30 1.56 20.43
C MET A 505 0.03 2.02 21.05
N GLN A 506 0.93 2.62 20.26
CA GLN A 506 2.15 3.25 20.77
C GLN A 506 1.87 4.45 21.70
N LEU A 507 0.81 5.23 21.44
CA LEU A 507 0.37 6.25 22.37
C LEU A 507 -0.12 5.62 23.68
N CYS A 508 -0.93 4.58 23.59
CA CYS A 508 -1.43 3.84 24.75
C CYS A 508 -0.26 3.24 25.56
N GLU A 509 0.77 2.71 24.89
CA GLU A 509 2.01 2.23 25.49
C GLU A 509 2.82 3.33 26.21
N SER A 510 2.63 4.60 25.85
CA SER A 510 3.24 5.69 26.62
C SER A 510 2.53 5.98 27.95
N LEU A 511 1.30 5.45 28.10
CA LEU A 511 0.41 5.67 29.26
C LEU A 511 0.23 4.40 30.11
N TYR A 512 0.49 3.23 29.53
CA TYR A 512 0.39 1.89 30.11
C TYR A 512 1.59 1.06 29.66
N SER A 513 1.90 -0.06 30.32
CA SER A 513 2.94 -0.96 29.80
C SER A 513 2.52 -1.65 28.51
N LYS A 514 3.48 -1.99 27.65
CA LYS A 514 3.23 -2.76 26.42
C LYS A 514 2.45 -4.05 26.70
N ALA A 515 2.74 -4.73 27.81
CA ALA A 515 2.05 -5.95 28.22
C ALA A 515 0.56 -5.71 28.50
N GLU A 516 0.21 -4.60 29.15
CA GLU A 516 -1.20 -4.23 29.40
C GLU A 516 -1.93 -3.91 28.09
N VAL A 517 -1.28 -3.21 27.16
CA VAL A 517 -1.87 -2.88 25.86
C VAL A 517 -2.10 -4.15 25.02
N VAL A 518 -1.11 -5.05 24.96
CA VAL A 518 -1.26 -6.34 24.26
C VAL A 518 -2.35 -7.19 24.90
N ALA A 519 -2.40 -7.26 26.24
CA ALA A 519 -3.45 -7.99 26.94
C ALA A 519 -4.85 -7.41 26.67
N ALA A 520 -4.97 -6.09 26.50
CA ALA A 520 -6.23 -5.45 26.12
C ALA A 520 -6.65 -5.83 24.69
N ILE A 521 -5.70 -5.91 23.75
CA ILE A 521 -5.97 -6.35 22.37
C ILE A 521 -6.43 -7.81 22.37
N GLU A 522 -5.65 -8.70 22.97
CA GLU A 522 -5.94 -10.14 23.01
C GLU A 522 -7.20 -10.46 23.81
N GLY A 523 -7.56 -9.63 24.80
CA GLY A 523 -8.82 -9.73 25.52
C GLY A 523 -10.05 -9.51 24.64
N GLU A 524 -9.99 -8.57 23.68
CA GLU A 524 -11.09 -8.30 22.75
C GLU A 524 -11.16 -9.31 21.59
N LEU A 525 -10.00 -9.90 21.21
CA LEU A 525 -9.89 -10.99 20.25
C LEU A 525 -10.28 -12.35 20.85
N GLY A 526 -10.15 -12.51 22.18
CA GLY A 526 -10.38 -13.77 22.88
C GLY A 526 -9.28 -14.84 22.68
N GLU A 527 -8.20 -14.51 21.98
CA GLU A 527 -7.07 -15.41 21.71
C GLU A 527 -5.73 -14.67 21.64
N GLU A 528 -4.63 -15.43 21.61
CA GLU A 528 -3.29 -14.87 21.42
C GLU A 528 -3.15 -14.30 20.00
N LEU A 529 -2.67 -13.06 19.90
CA LEU A 529 -2.43 -12.42 18.61
C LEU A 529 -1.11 -12.92 18.00
N THR A 530 -1.16 -13.58 16.86
CA THR A 530 0.01 -13.98 16.05
C THR A 530 -0.15 -13.49 14.61
N PHE A 531 0.85 -13.68 13.75
CA PHE A 531 0.75 -13.26 12.34
C PHE A 531 -0.24 -14.09 11.51
N ASP A 532 -0.49 -15.34 11.92
CA ASP A 532 -1.48 -16.27 11.37
C ASP A 532 -2.81 -16.26 12.13
N ARG A 533 -3.04 -15.20 12.93
CA ARG A 533 -4.30 -14.91 13.59
C ARG A 533 -4.70 -13.47 13.30
N CYS A 534 -5.79 -13.32 12.57
CA CYS A 534 -6.42 -12.05 12.27
C CYS A 534 -7.73 -11.95 13.06
N ALA A 535 -8.28 -10.75 13.16
CA ALA A 535 -9.68 -10.62 13.56
C ALA A 535 -10.59 -11.31 12.54
N HIS A 536 -11.73 -11.80 13.02
CA HIS A 536 -12.73 -12.57 12.27
C HIS A 536 -13.93 -11.72 11.85
N SER A 537 -14.00 -10.46 12.28
CA SER A 537 -15.08 -9.54 11.88
C SER A 537 -14.68 -8.07 11.98
N ALA A 538 -15.45 -7.21 11.31
CA ALA A 538 -15.33 -5.77 11.44
C ALA A 538 -15.63 -5.29 12.87
N ASP A 539 -16.63 -5.89 13.54
CA ASP A 539 -17.00 -5.55 14.91
C ASP A 539 -15.86 -5.85 15.89
N GLU A 540 -15.23 -7.01 15.78
CA GLU A 540 -14.07 -7.36 16.61
C GLU A 540 -12.91 -6.38 16.46
N MET A 541 -12.55 -5.99 15.24
CA MET A 541 -11.54 -4.97 15.00
C MET A 541 -11.93 -3.60 15.60
N LEU A 542 -13.21 -3.23 15.54
CA LEU A 542 -13.70 -2.00 16.15
C LEU A 542 -13.60 -2.08 17.67
N ARG A 543 -14.02 -3.18 18.31
CA ARG A 543 -13.90 -3.36 19.77
C ARG A 543 -12.46 -3.23 20.25
N VAL A 544 -11.50 -3.82 19.55
CA VAL A 544 -10.06 -3.63 19.86
C VAL A 544 -9.70 -2.13 19.79
N ARG A 545 -10.08 -1.44 18.72
CA ARG A 545 -9.74 -0.02 18.56
C ARG A 545 -10.38 0.84 19.65
N GLU A 546 -11.66 0.63 19.92
CA GLU A 546 -12.43 1.32 20.97
C GLU A 546 -11.85 1.04 22.35
N LYS A 547 -11.37 -0.18 22.62
CA LYS A 547 -10.67 -0.52 23.87
C LYS A 547 -9.41 0.31 24.07
N ILE A 548 -8.57 0.40 23.03
CA ILE A 548 -7.34 1.23 23.06
C ILE A 548 -7.68 2.70 23.29
N ASN A 549 -8.68 3.20 22.56
CA ASN A 549 -9.16 4.57 22.65
C ASN A 549 -9.73 4.90 24.04
N ALA A 550 -10.49 3.99 24.64
CA ALA A 550 -10.99 4.12 26.00
C ALA A 550 -9.87 4.12 27.05
N MET A 551 -8.83 3.29 26.87
CA MET A 551 -7.64 3.31 27.73
C MET A 551 -6.91 4.66 27.66
N ILE A 552 -6.70 5.20 26.45
CA ILE A 552 -6.09 6.52 26.27
C ILE A 552 -6.96 7.60 26.95
N LYS A 553 -8.27 7.59 26.68
CA LYS A 553 -9.23 8.54 27.24
C LYS A 553 -9.27 8.53 28.77
N ALA A 554 -9.03 7.39 29.41
CA ALA A 554 -9.00 7.26 30.87
C ALA A 554 -7.78 7.91 31.56
N LYS A 555 -6.78 8.34 30.79
CA LYS A 555 -5.50 8.89 31.30
C LYS A 555 -5.27 10.36 30.98
N ILE A 556 -6.14 10.98 30.19
CA ILE A 556 -5.97 12.35 29.66
C ILE A 556 -7.00 13.33 30.18
#